data_AF-Q6TGB9-F1
#
_entry.id   AF-Q6TGB9-F1
#
_cell.length_a   1.000
_cell.length_b   1.000
_cell.length_c   1.000
_cell.angle_alpha   90.00
_cell.angle_beta   90.00
_cell.angle_gamma   90.00
#
_symmetry.space_group_name_H-M   'P 1'
#
loop_
_entity.id
_entity.type
_entity.pdbx_description
1 polymer ?
#
loop_
_entity_poly.entity_id
_entity_poly.type
_entity_poly.pdbx_seq_one_letter_code
_entity_poly.pdbx_strand_id
1 'polypeptide(L)'
;MKSIAVLFVSVLVFQCVSAKSLSVKLPTKCEDVLPADTCASLKTAAAKLKVNTQLVNDAVINAVKKNIQNTQEIILFVKDTLVEKATNFQCTDVLSAEQCDKIGSIGKNLKLKTSDVSKAIKEAVVNGVDQAKVIYARAVRFLLNDVKNVNCETLVSAEVCKKVADYAKSLKLSTTDATNAVKEAIVQGANNAADYFNNAAEYLRAQISCENVLSADTCEKVRKIADKFSVSLTEVNSVIRSAVASGVTKVTDLYKHAVNFIIEKWTQSFGDEPMMYKRSIDQEEIKETVVRAVWRIMDVITPPLKNANING
;
A
#
# COMPACT_ATOMS: atom_id res chain seq x y z
N MET A 1 66.31 3.77 -23.86
CA MET A 1 65.78 5.02 -23.25
C MET A 1 65.28 4.66 -21.86
N LYS A 2 66.16 4.70 -20.84
CA LYS A 2 66.36 5.82 -19.89
C LYS A 2 65.05 6.13 -19.13
N SER A 3 64.85 5.50 -17.97
CA SER A 3 65.21 6.03 -16.64
C SER A 3 64.34 7.21 -16.21
N ILE A 4 63.27 6.95 -15.46
CA ILE A 4 62.78 7.84 -14.38
C ILE A 4 62.27 6.94 -13.25
N ALA A 5 63.20 6.59 -12.35
CA ALA A 5 62.94 6.11 -11.00
C ALA A 5 63.37 7.24 -10.07
N VAL A 6 62.42 8.05 -9.57
CA VAL A 6 62.70 9.14 -8.62
C VAL A 6 61.49 9.35 -7.70
N LEU A 7 61.66 8.91 -6.45
CA LEU A 7 61.22 9.58 -5.21
C LEU A 7 59.75 9.99 -5.04
N PHE A 8 58.96 9.10 -4.42
CA PHE A 8 57.84 9.49 -3.53
C PHE A 8 57.79 8.59 -2.29
N VAL A 9 58.89 8.54 -1.54
CA VAL A 9 59.02 7.74 -0.29
C VAL A 9 58.98 8.63 0.97
N SER A 10 58.64 9.93 0.88
CA SER A 10 58.89 10.85 2.02
C SER A 10 57.74 11.78 2.44
N VAL A 11 56.48 11.51 2.07
CA VAL A 11 55.31 12.27 2.58
C VAL A 11 54.27 11.36 3.23
N LEU A 12 54.73 10.36 4.00
CA LEU A 12 53.87 9.46 4.79
C LEU A 12 54.16 9.51 6.31
N VAL A 13 54.92 10.50 6.79
CA VAL A 13 55.36 10.58 8.20
C VAL A 13 54.80 11.80 8.96
N PHE A 14 54.03 12.70 8.34
CA PHE A 14 53.69 13.99 8.96
C PHE A 14 52.20 14.33 9.11
N GLN A 15 51.33 13.32 9.21
CA GLN A 15 50.01 13.50 9.84
C GLN A 15 49.71 12.44 10.92
N CYS A 16 50.71 12.10 11.74
CA CYS A 16 50.45 11.84 13.16
C CYS A 16 50.18 13.17 13.87
N VAL A 17 49.23 13.96 13.35
CA VAL A 17 48.68 15.10 14.09
C VAL A 17 48.01 14.47 15.29
N SER A 18 48.59 14.77 16.45
CA SER A 18 48.13 14.41 17.77
C SER A 18 46.60 14.34 17.78
N ALA A 19 46.08 13.12 17.87
CA ALA A 19 44.78 12.90 18.45
C ALA A 19 44.90 13.38 19.90
N LYS A 20 44.86 14.71 20.09
CA LYS A 20 44.45 15.33 21.34
C LYS A 20 43.14 14.61 21.61
N SER A 21 43.17 13.71 22.59
CA SER A 21 41.99 13.13 23.20
C SER A 21 41.17 14.32 23.64
N LEU A 22 40.31 14.81 22.74
CA LEU A 22 39.20 15.66 23.10
C LEU A 22 38.52 14.84 24.19
N SER A 23 38.61 15.34 25.41
CA SER A 23 37.89 14.82 26.55
C SER A 23 36.42 15.11 26.25
N VAL A 24 35.85 14.31 25.34
CA VAL A 24 34.46 14.39 24.94
C VAL A 24 33.70 14.05 26.21
N LYS A 25 33.16 15.09 26.84
CA LYS A 25 32.27 14.94 27.98
C LYS A 25 31.12 14.05 27.51
N LEU A 26 31.06 12.83 28.04
CA LEU A 26 30.02 11.90 27.69
C LEU A 26 28.65 12.49 28.08
N PRO A 27 27.62 12.33 27.24
CA PRO A 27 26.27 12.76 27.59
C PRO A 27 25.80 12.00 28.84
N THR A 28 24.93 12.65 29.60
CA THR A 28 24.39 12.12 30.86
C THR A 28 22.89 11.85 30.78
N LYS A 29 22.21 12.49 29.83
CA LYS A 29 20.79 12.30 29.54
C LYS A 29 20.54 12.29 28.03
N CYS A 30 19.41 11.74 27.62
CA CYS A 30 19.00 11.69 26.22
C CYS A 30 19.02 13.08 25.54
N GLU A 31 18.58 14.10 26.27
CA GLU A 31 18.45 15.47 25.78
C GLU A 31 19.80 16.19 25.53
N ASP A 32 20.92 15.59 25.95
CA ASP A 32 22.25 16.09 25.61
C ASP A 32 22.64 15.75 24.15
N VAL A 33 21.90 14.84 23.50
CA VAL A 33 22.22 14.28 22.17
C VAL A 33 21.05 14.41 21.19
N LEU A 34 19.82 14.23 21.68
CA LEU A 34 18.61 14.25 20.87
C LEU A 34 17.67 15.40 21.28
N PRO A 35 16.80 15.87 20.37
CA PRO A 35 15.74 16.81 20.72
C PRO A 35 14.86 16.32 21.87
N ALA A 36 14.40 17.25 22.72
CA ALA A 36 13.66 16.92 23.94
C ALA A 36 12.32 16.19 23.66
N ASP A 37 11.62 16.55 22.60
CA ASP A 37 10.40 15.90 22.12
C ASP A 37 10.66 14.46 21.67
N THR A 38 11.78 14.21 20.99
CA THR A 38 12.23 12.88 20.58
C THR A 38 12.52 12.01 21.81
N CYS A 39 13.23 12.54 22.80
CA CYS A 39 13.49 11.86 24.07
C CYS A 39 12.20 11.55 24.83
N ALA A 40 11.26 12.49 24.89
CA ALA A 40 9.96 12.29 25.50
C ALA A 40 9.19 11.16 24.80
N SER A 41 9.14 11.17 23.46
CA SER A 41 8.48 10.12 22.68
C SER A 41 9.09 8.73 22.92
N LEU A 42 10.42 8.63 23.00
CA LEU A 42 11.12 7.37 23.28
C LEU A 42 10.83 6.88 24.71
N LYS A 43 10.79 7.78 25.69
CA LYS A 43 10.43 7.46 27.09
C LYS A 43 8.97 7.01 27.20
N THR A 44 8.04 7.65 26.48
CA THR A 44 6.64 7.21 26.40
C THR A 44 6.54 5.82 25.77
N ALA A 45 7.27 5.54 24.69
CA ALA A 45 7.31 4.21 24.09
C ALA A 45 7.87 3.16 25.06
N ALA A 46 8.97 3.46 25.77
CA ALA A 46 9.54 2.56 26.77
C ALA A 46 8.51 2.21 27.87
N ALA A 47 7.78 3.21 28.38
CA ALA A 47 6.73 3.00 29.38
C ALA A 47 5.59 2.10 28.86
N LYS A 48 5.13 2.30 27.61
CA LYS A 48 4.13 1.43 26.97
C LYS A 48 4.62 0.00 26.78
N LEU A 49 5.90 -0.16 26.48
CA LEU A 49 6.57 -1.46 26.37
C LEU A 49 6.89 -2.11 27.73
N LYS A 50 6.49 -1.48 28.84
CA LYS A 50 6.80 -1.91 30.21
C LYS A 50 8.30 -2.05 30.46
N VAL A 51 9.10 -1.20 29.82
CA VAL A 51 10.55 -1.10 30.00
C VAL A 51 10.87 0.15 30.82
N ASN A 52 11.90 0.08 31.66
CA ASN A 52 12.36 1.22 32.45
C ASN A 52 12.72 2.41 31.53
N THR A 53 12.13 3.59 31.78
CA THR A 53 12.37 4.79 30.97
C THR A 53 13.82 5.27 31.05
N GLN A 54 14.55 4.93 32.10
CA GLN A 54 15.98 5.21 32.23
C GLN A 54 16.80 4.48 31.14
N LEU A 55 16.30 3.34 30.63
CA LEU A 55 16.94 2.62 29.53
C LEU A 55 17.08 3.49 28.27
N VAL A 56 16.20 4.48 28.05
CA VAL A 56 16.33 5.41 26.92
C VAL A 56 17.62 6.23 27.06
N ASN A 57 17.89 6.77 28.25
CA ASN A 57 19.12 7.52 28.52
C ASN A 57 20.33 6.61 28.35
N ASP A 58 20.29 5.41 28.94
CA ASP A 58 21.39 4.44 28.86
C ASP A 58 21.67 4.01 27.42
N ALA A 59 20.63 3.79 26.61
CA ALA A 59 20.76 3.42 25.21
C ALA A 59 21.37 4.55 24.36
N VAL A 60 21.00 5.82 24.59
CA VAL A 60 21.63 6.97 23.93
C VAL A 60 23.11 7.07 24.29
N ILE A 61 23.43 6.96 25.58
CA ILE A 61 24.82 7.00 26.07
C ILE A 61 25.63 5.85 25.45
N ASN A 62 25.04 4.65 25.36
CA ASN A 62 25.69 3.50 24.75
C ASN A 62 25.88 3.65 23.24
N ALA A 63 24.95 4.28 22.52
CA ALA A 63 25.13 4.59 21.10
C ALA A 63 26.32 5.53 20.88
N VAL A 64 26.42 6.60 21.68
CA VAL A 64 27.55 7.56 21.62
C VAL A 64 28.87 6.88 21.99
N LYS A 65 28.91 6.02 23.01
CA LYS A 65 30.09 5.22 23.37
C LYS A 65 30.54 4.28 22.25
N LYS A 66 29.60 3.81 21.42
CA LYS A 66 29.86 3.02 20.20
C LYS A 66 30.26 3.88 18.99
N ASN A 67 30.53 5.17 19.20
CA ASN A 67 30.84 6.15 18.15
C ASN A 67 29.73 6.30 17.10
N ILE A 68 28.47 6.00 17.44
CA ILE A 68 27.33 6.35 16.58
C ILE A 68 27.08 7.84 16.76
N GLN A 69 27.38 8.62 15.72
CA GLN A 69 27.28 10.09 15.75
C GLN A 69 26.06 10.63 15.00
N ASN A 70 25.49 9.85 14.08
CA ASN A 70 24.33 10.26 13.32
C ASN A 70 23.06 10.18 14.18
N THR A 71 22.32 11.28 14.29
CA THR A 71 21.09 11.37 15.10
C THR A 71 20.06 10.28 14.75
N GLN A 72 19.85 9.98 13.47
CA GLN A 72 18.90 8.94 13.05
C GLN A 72 19.37 7.54 13.44
N GLU A 73 20.67 7.26 13.31
CA GLU A 73 21.25 5.98 13.75
C GLU A 73 21.15 5.80 15.26
N ILE A 74 21.34 6.86 16.05
CA ILE A 74 21.13 6.84 17.50
C ILE A 74 19.66 6.52 17.82
N ILE A 75 18.70 7.18 17.15
CA ILE A 75 17.27 6.92 17.35
C ILE A 75 16.94 5.47 17.02
N LEU A 76 17.42 4.94 15.90
CA LEU A 76 17.24 3.54 15.52
C LEU A 76 17.83 2.59 16.57
N PHE A 77 19.07 2.85 17.01
CA PHE A 77 19.72 2.05 18.06
C PHE A 77 18.90 2.01 19.36
N VAL A 78 18.35 3.15 19.78
CA VAL A 78 17.50 3.22 20.97
C VAL A 78 16.22 2.43 20.77
N LYS A 79 15.54 2.59 19.62
CA LYS A 79 14.31 1.84 19.29
C LYS A 79 14.56 0.32 19.31
N ASP A 80 15.63 -0.14 18.69
CA ASP A 80 16.01 -1.56 18.68
C ASP A 80 16.27 -2.08 20.09
N THR A 81 16.98 -1.30 20.89
CA THR A 81 17.23 -1.61 22.31
C THR A 81 15.93 -1.73 23.10
N LEU A 82 14.96 -0.83 22.89
CA LEU A 82 13.66 -0.89 23.55
C LEU A 82 12.87 -2.14 23.13
N VAL A 83 12.85 -2.49 21.85
CA VAL A 83 12.18 -3.69 21.33
C VAL A 83 12.80 -4.97 21.92
N GLU A 84 14.13 -5.05 21.97
CA GLU A 84 14.86 -6.19 22.53
C GLU A 84 14.61 -6.37 24.03
N LYS A 85 14.63 -5.27 24.81
CA LYS A 85 14.47 -5.32 26.27
C LYS A 85 13.02 -5.38 26.76
N ALA A 86 12.04 -5.24 25.87
CA ALA A 86 10.62 -5.39 26.18
C ALA A 86 10.19 -6.86 26.37
N THR A 87 10.83 -7.60 27.28
CA THR A 87 10.54 -9.03 27.51
C THR A 87 9.23 -9.27 28.25
N ASN A 88 8.77 -8.30 29.05
CA ASN A 88 7.52 -8.39 29.83
C ASN A 88 6.31 -7.78 29.09
N PHE A 89 6.51 -7.31 27.86
CA PHE A 89 5.45 -6.71 27.05
C PHE A 89 4.42 -7.74 26.61
N GLN A 90 3.15 -7.42 26.80
CA GLN A 90 2.02 -8.18 26.30
C GLN A 90 1.31 -7.37 25.22
N CYS A 91 0.75 -8.04 24.20
CA CYS A 91 0.00 -7.35 23.16
C CYS A 91 -1.15 -6.49 23.74
N THR A 92 -1.81 -7.01 24.79
CA THR A 92 -2.91 -6.35 25.50
C THR A 92 -2.49 -5.09 26.27
N ASP A 93 -1.19 -4.79 26.38
CA ASP A 93 -0.73 -3.53 26.96
C ASP A 93 -1.05 -2.32 26.06
N VAL A 94 -1.23 -2.54 24.74
CA VAL A 94 -1.40 -1.46 23.74
C VAL A 94 -2.54 -1.69 22.74
N LEU A 95 -3.12 -2.89 22.70
CA LEU A 95 -4.24 -3.27 21.83
C LEU A 95 -5.33 -3.98 22.65
N SER A 96 -6.55 -4.07 22.11
CA SER A 96 -7.58 -4.92 22.72
C SER A 96 -7.25 -6.40 22.56
N ALA A 97 -7.83 -7.27 23.40
CA ALA A 97 -7.67 -8.72 23.28
C ALA A 97 -8.08 -9.22 21.87
N GLU A 98 -9.21 -8.74 21.35
CA GLU A 98 -9.68 -9.06 19.99
C GLU A 98 -8.66 -8.66 18.91
N GLN A 99 -8.04 -7.48 19.03
CA GLN A 99 -7.00 -7.03 18.10
C GLN A 99 -5.75 -7.91 18.17
N CYS A 100 -5.37 -8.32 19.38
CA CYS A 100 -4.26 -9.24 19.62
C CYS A 100 -4.51 -10.62 19.01
N ASP A 101 -5.71 -11.18 19.20
CA ASP A 101 -6.11 -12.46 18.63
C ASP A 101 -6.13 -12.40 17.11
N LYS A 102 -6.63 -11.29 16.55
CA LYS A 102 -6.65 -11.08 15.10
C LYS A 102 -5.24 -10.97 14.51
N ILE A 103 -4.34 -10.19 15.11
CA ILE A 103 -2.94 -10.12 14.66
C ILE A 103 -2.22 -11.46 14.83
N GLY A 104 -2.46 -12.17 15.94
CA GLY A 104 -1.93 -13.51 16.17
C GLY A 104 -2.39 -14.50 15.10
N SER A 105 -3.66 -14.45 14.72
CA SER A 105 -4.23 -15.27 13.65
C SER A 105 -3.63 -14.93 12.28
N ILE A 106 -3.44 -13.64 11.97
CA ILE A 106 -2.73 -13.19 10.76
C ILE A 106 -1.32 -13.75 10.74
N GLY A 107 -0.56 -13.61 11.83
CA GLY A 107 0.80 -14.15 11.95
C GLY A 107 0.84 -15.66 11.73
N LYS A 108 -0.10 -16.41 12.35
CA LYS A 108 -0.22 -17.86 12.18
C LYS A 108 -0.52 -18.24 10.73
N ASN A 109 -1.45 -17.55 10.07
CA ASN A 109 -1.81 -17.82 8.67
C ASN A 109 -0.68 -17.45 7.70
N LEU A 110 0.12 -16.44 8.04
CA LEU A 110 1.36 -16.09 7.35
C LEU A 110 2.55 -16.98 7.73
N LYS A 111 2.35 -17.99 8.59
CA LYS A 111 3.38 -18.91 9.09
C LYS A 111 4.56 -18.20 9.78
N LEU A 112 4.29 -17.05 10.40
CA LEU A 112 5.25 -16.28 11.19
C LEU A 112 5.35 -16.81 12.61
N LYS A 113 6.49 -16.61 13.27
CA LYS A 113 6.65 -16.97 14.68
C LYS A 113 5.91 -15.96 15.56
N THR A 114 5.46 -16.40 16.74
CA THR A 114 4.88 -15.48 17.75
C THR A 114 5.84 -14.36 18.14
N SER A 115 7.16 -14.60 18.09
CA SER A 115 8.19 -13.58 18.29
C SER A 115 8.13 -12.47 17.24
N ASP A 116 7.87 -12.81 15.98
CA ASP A 116 7.83 -11.86 14.86
C ASP A 116 6.57 -11.00 14.96
N VAL A 117 5.44 -11.63 15.35
CA VAL A 117 4.19 -10.94 15.67
C VAL A 117 4.36 -9.95 16.83
N SER A 118 4.98 -10.39 17.92
CA SER A 118 5.27 -9.52 19.06
C SER A 118 6.19 -8.36 18.66
N LYS A 119 7.24 -8.65 17.88
CA LYS A 119 8.19 -7.66 17.38
C LYS A 119 7.49 -6.59 16.53
N ALA A 120 6.60 -6.99 15.61
CA ALA A 120 5.83 -6.06 14.77
C ALA A 120 5.03 -5.04 15.59
N ILE A 121 4.40 -5.48 16.68
CA ILE A 121 3.63 -4.60 17.57
C ILE A 121 4.58 -3.68 18.35
N LYS A 122 5.68 -4.20 18.89
CA LYS A 122 6.68 -3.38 19.60
C LYS A 122 7.29 -2.32 18.70
N GLU A 123 7.60 -2.68 17.46
CA GLU A 123 8.11 -1.74 16.46
C GLU A 123 7.09 -0.64 16.13
N ALA A 124 5.80 -0.97 16.06
CA ALA A 124 4.76 0.04 15.87
C ALA A 124 4.73 1.04 17.05
N VAL A 125 4.90 0.57 18.29
CA VAL A 125 4.93 1.40 19.50
C VAL A 125 6.16 2.32 19.54
N VAL A 126 7.37 1.81 19.31
CA VAL A 126 8.60 2.63 19.36
C VAL A 126 8.70 3.64 18.23
N ASN A 127 7.92 3.48 17.17
CA ASN A 127 7.78 4.47 16.11
C ASN A 127 6.81 5.61 16.45
N GLY A 128 6.46 5.77 17.73
CA GLY A 128 5.71 6.92 18.25
C GLY A 128 4.20 6.85 18.00
N VAL A 129 3.68 5.68 17.62
CA VAL A 129 2.25 5.51 17.39
C VAL A 129 1.56 5.28 18.73
N ASP A 130 0.56 6.10 19.06
CA ASP A 130 -0.16 6.04 20.33
C ASP A 130 -1.57 5.47 20.23
N GLN A 131 -2.22 5.59 19.08
CA GLN A 131 -3.56 5.07 18.83
C GLN A 131 -3.53 3.57 18.51
N ALA A 132 -4.30 2.78 19.26
CA ALA A 132 -4.42 1.33 19.07
C ALA A 132 -4.74 0.92 17.62
N LYS A 133 -5.65 1.64 16.95
CA LYS A 133 -5.99 1.41 15.53
C LYS A 133 -4.78 1.55 14.60
N VAL A 134 -3.93 2.55 14.85
CA VAL A 134 -2.74 2.81 14.02
C VAL A 134 -1.63 1.82 14.37
N ILE A 135 -1.47 1.43 15.64
CA ILE A 135 -0.55 0.36 16.07
C ILE A 135 -0.91 -0.94 15.34
N TYR A 136 -2.20 -1.32 15.38
CA TYR A 136 -2.71 -2.50 14.70
C TYR A 136 -2.39 -2.48 13.19
N ALA A 137 -2.74 -1.40 12.49
CA ALA A 137 -2.51 -1.27 11.06
C ALA A 137 -1.01 -1.33 10.70
N ARG A 138 -0.15 -0.74 11.54
CA ARG A 138 1.30 -0.74 11.33
C ARG A 138 1.92 -2.10 11.60
N ALA A 139 1.47 -2.81 12.64
CA ALA A 139 1.89 -4.17 12.93
C ALA A 139 1.51 -5.12 11.79
N VAL A 140 0.27 -5.05 11.29
CA VAL A 140 -0.17 -5.83 10.12
C VAL A 140 0.70 -5.54 8.90
N ARG A 141 0.97 -4.27 8.59
CA ARG A 141 1.84 -3.88 7.47
C ARG A 141 3.26 -4.42 7.63
N PHE A 142 3.78 -4.41 8.85
CA PHE A 142 5.09 -4.99 9.16
C PHE A 142 5.12 -6.49 8.85
N LEU A 143 4.12 -7.24 9.32
CA LEU A 143 4.01 -8.69 9.04
C LEU A 143 3.93 -8.99 7.54
N LEU A 144 3.18 -8.16 6.78
CA LEU A 144 3.10 -8.27 5.33
C LEU A 144 4.44 -7.99 4.62
N ASN A 145 5.27 -7.10 5.18
CA ASN A 145 6.57 -6.76 4.63
C ASN A 145 7.61 -7.85 4.86
N ASP A 146 7.54 -8.56 6.00
CA ASP A 146 8.46 -9.67 6.30
C ASP A 146 8.21 -10.88 5.38
N VAL A 147 6.97 -11.03 4.88
CA VAL A 147 6.61 -12.09 3.93
C VAL A 147 6.76 -11.68 2.45
N LYS A 148 7.54 -10.63 2.13
CA LYS A 148 7.69 -10.14 0.75
C LYS A 148 8.14 -11.22 -0.25
N ASN A 149 8.96 -12.16 0.18
CA ASN A 149 9.52 -13.23 -0.67
C ASN A 149 8.74 -14.55 -0.58
N VAL A 150 7.58 -14.53 0.09
CA VAL A 150 6.73 -15.71 0.24
C VAL A 150 5.85 -15.83 -1.00
N ASN A 151 5.96 -16.96 -1.69
CA ASN A 151 5.09 -17.27 -2.82
C ASN A 151 3.67 -17.57 -2.34
N CYS A 152 2.71 -17.46 -3.23
CA CYS A 152 1.31 -17.59 -2.86
C CYS A 152 0.97 -19.04 -2.41
N GLU A 153 1.64 -20.06 -2.95
CA GLU A 153 1.47 -21.48 -2.59
C GLU A 153 2.00 -21.83 -1.19
N THR A 154 2.84 -20.99 -0.58
CA THR A 154 3.23 -21.18 0.82
C THR A 154 2.24 -20.54 1.79
N LEU A 155 1.38 -19.65 1.32
CA LEU A 155 0.33 -19.01 2.12
C LEU A 155 -1.00 -19.78 2.07
N VAL A 156 -1.39 -20.24 0.88
CA VAL A 156 -2.65 -20.96 0.63
C VAL A 156 -2.40 -22.22 -0.21
N SER A 157 -3.43 -23.03 -0.44
CA SER A 157 -3.27 -24.21 -1.30
C SER A 157 -2.90 -23.81 -2.74
N ALA A 158 -2.17 -24.68 -3.44
CA ALA A 158 -1.80 -24.45 -4.84
C ALA A 158 -3.02 -24.20 -5.75
N GLU A 159 -4.16 -24.85 -5.47
CA GLU A 159 -5.40 -24.63 -6.21
C GLU A 159 -5.95 -23.21 -6.01
N VAL A 160 -6.06 -22.74 -4.76
CA VAL A 160 -6.51 -21.37 -4.47
C VAL A 160 -5.55 -20.37 -5.09
N CYS A 161 -4.25 -20.62 -4.96
CA CYS A 161 -3.23 -19.75 -5.51
C CYS A 161 -3.34 -19.62 -7.03
N LYS A 162 -3.48 -20.76 -7.72
CA LYS A 162 -3.69 -20.79 -9.17
C LYS A 162 -4.96 -20.04 -9.57
N LYS A 163 -6.09 -20.24 -8.86
CA LYS A 163 -7.33 -19.51 -9.14
C LYS A 163 -7.17 -18.00 -9.01
N VAL A 164 -6.48 -17.51 -7.97
CA VAL A 164 -6.22 -16.08 -7.79
C VAL A 164 -5.27 -15.55 -8.86
N ALA A 165 -4.23 -16.32 -9.23
CA ALA A 165 -3.30 -15.94 -10.30
C ALA A 165 -3.98 -15.89 -11.68
N ASP A 166 -4.80 -16.88 -12.01
CA ASP A 166 -5.60 -16.92 -13.24
C ASP A 166 -6.58 -15.73 -13.28
N TYR A 167 -7.20 -15.41 -12.13
CA TYR A 167 -8.07 -14.24 -12.01
C TYR A 167 -7.30 -12.95 -12.24
N ALA A 168 -6.18 -12.73 -11.53
CA ALA A 168 -5.31 -11.56 -11.71
C ALA A 168 -4.83 -11.42 -13.17
N LYS A 169 -4.44 -12.53 -13.82
CA LYS A 169 -4.05 -12.55 -15.24
C LYS A 169 -5.19 -12.10 -16.15
N SER A 170 -6.44 -12.49 -15.85
CA SER A 170 -7.61 -12.03 -16.62
C SER A 170 -7.84 -10.51 -16.49
N LEU A 171 -7.36 -9.91 -15.40
CA LEU A 171 -7.34 -8.47 -15.14
C LEU A 171 -6.07 -7.77 -15.68
N LYS A 172 -5.18 -8.50 -16.38
CA LYS A 172 -3.85 -8.03 -16.80
C LYS A 172 -2.95 -7.56 -15.64
N LEU A 173 -3.16 -8.12 -14.45
CA LEU A 173 -2.34 -7.88 -13.28
C LEU A 173 -1.21 -8.92 -13.20
N SER A 174 -0.14 -8.56 -12.48
CA SER A 174 1.03 -9.42 -12.32
C SER A 174 0.80 -10.56 -11.32
N THR A 175 1.69 -11.55 -11.31
CA THR A 175 1.71 -12.60 -10.27
C THR A 175 2.05 -12.03 -8.89
N THR A 176 2.78 -10.91 -8.82
CA THR A 176 3.01 -10.15 -7.59
C THR A 176 1.70 -9.56 -7.06
N ASP A 177 0.84 -9.02 -7.92
CA ASP A 177 -0.47 -8.51 -7.51
C ASP A 177 -1.36 -9.62 -6.98
N ALA A 178 -1.37 -10.79 -7.64
CA ALA A 178 -2.08 -11.98 -7.16
C ALA A 178 -1.59 -12.40 -5.75
N THR A 179 -0.28 -12.39 -5.53
CA THR A 179 0.31 -12.74 -4.22
C THR A 179 -0.06 -11.71 -3.15
N ASN A 180 -0.04 -10.41 -3.49
CA ASN A 180 -0.46 -9.34 -2.59
C ASN A 180 -1.96 -9.43 -2.26
N ALA A 181 -2.79 -9.85 -3.22
CA ALA A 181 -4.21 -10.06 -2.99
C ALA A 181 -4.48 -11.20 -2.00
N VAL A 182 -3.73 -12.31 -2.08
CA VAL A 182 -3.81 -13.40 -1.09
C VAL A 182 -3.38 -12.92 0.30
N LYS A 183 -2.31 -12.12 0.37
CA LYS A 183 -1.86 -11.51 1.63
C LYS A 183 -2.93 -10.62 2.24
N GLU A 184 -3.59 -9.80 1.44
CA GLU A 184 -4.71 -8.96 1.91
C GLU A 184 -5.90 -9.81 2.36
N ALA A 185 -6.24 -10.87 1.63
CA ALA A 185 -7.30 -11.80 2.03
C ALA A 185 -7.05 -12.39 3.43
N ILE A 186 -5.80 -12.77 3.73
CA ILE A 186 -5.39 -13.25 5.06
C ILE A 186 -5.58 -12.16 6.12
N VAL A 187 -5.22 -10.91 5.82
CA VAL A 187 -5.39 -9.76 6.73
C VAL A 187 -6.86 -9.48 7.03
N GLN A 188 -7.73 -9.67 6.04
CA GLN A 188 -9.17 -9.55 6.19
C GLN A 188 -9.79 -10.71 6.98
N GLY A 189 -9.00 -11.73 7.33
CA GLY A 189 -9.43 -12.86 8.16
C GLY A 189 -9.95 -14.05 7.36
N ALA A 190 -9.67 -14.13 6.05
CA ALA A 190 -10.01 -15.29 5.26
C ALA A 190 -9.40 -16.56 5.88
N ASN A 191 -10.22 -17.61 6.02
CA ASN A 191 -9.82 -18.83 6.72
C ASN A 191 -10.07 -20.12 5.91
N ASN A 192 -10.70 -20.01 4.74
CA ASN A 192 -11.01 -21.13 3.86
C ASN A 192 -10.79 -20.74 2.39
N ALA A 193 -10.82 -21.75 1.51
CA ALA A 193 -10.52 -21.57 0.08
C ALA A 193 -11.43 -20.55 -0.63
N ALA A 194 -12.72 -20.51 -0.28
CA ALA A 194 -13.68 -19.58 -0.87
C ALA A 194 -13.42 -18.15 -0.40
N ASP A 195 -13.20 -17.95 0.91
CA ASP A 195 -12.87 -16.64 1.48
C ASP A 195 -11.58 -16.08 0.88
N TYR A 196 -10.53 -16.92 0.78
CA TYR A 196 -9.26 -16.50 0.18
C TYR A 196 -9.46 -15.98 -1.24
N PHE A 197 -10.19 -16.73 -2.06
CA PHE A 197 -10.46 -16.32 -3.43
C PHE A 197 -11.32 -15.05 -3.49
N ASN A 198 -12.42 -14.98 -2.74
CA ASN A 198 -13.36 -13.86 -2.79
C ASN A 198 -12.70 -12.54 -2.33
N ASN A 199 -12.00 -12.57 -1.20
CA ASN A 199 -11.32 -11.39 -0.66
C ASN A 199 -10.15 -10.97 -1.54
N ALA A 200 -9.37 -11.92 -2.08
CA ALA A 200 -8.31 -11.61 -3.03
C ALA A 200 -8.88 -11.03 -4.33
N ALA A 201 -9.99 -11.59 -4.83
CA ALA A 201 -10.66 -11.08 -6.02
C ALA A 201 -11.21 -9.66 -5.79
N GLU A 202 -11.78 -9.38 -4.61
CA GLU A 202 -12.20 -8.02 -4.23
C GLU A 202 -11.03 -7.04 -4.22
N TYR A 203 -9.91 -7.42 -3.60
CA TYR A 203 -8.69 -6.61 -3.61
C TYR A 203 -8.21 -6.33 -5.04
N LEU A 204 -8.11 -7.36 -5.89
CA LEU A 204 -7.68 -7.21 -7.29
C LEU A 204 -8.65 -6.32 -8.09
N ARG A 205 -9.96 -6.44 -7.85
CA ARG A 205 -10.97 -5.55 -8.46
C ARG A 205 -10.79 -4.10 -8.02
N ALA A 206 -10.43 -3.86 -6.76
CA ALA A 206 -10.16 -2.51 -6.28
C ALA A 206 -8.94 -1.86 -6.98
N GLN A 207 -7.98 -2.67 -7.46
CA GLN A 207 -6.83 -2.20 -8.25
C GLN A 207 -7.17 -1.87 -9.71
N ILE A 208 -8.35 -2.28 -10.20
CA ILE A 208 -8.79 -1.90 -11.54
C ILE A 208 -9.11 -0.41 -11.55
N SER A 209 -8.37 0.31 -12.37
CA SER A 209 -8.72 1.65 -12.83
C SER A 209 -9.02 1.61 -14.33
N CYS A 210 -9.67 2.66 -14.81
CA CYS A 210 -9.87 2.89 -16.24
C CYS A 210 -8.54 2.83 -17.02
N GLU A 211 -7.45 3.40 -16.48
CA GLU A 211 -6.11 3.38 -17.09
C GLU A 211 -5.44 1.99 -17.10
N ASN A 212 -5.79 1.12 -16.16
CA ASN A 212 -5.21 -0.22 -16.07
C ASN A 212 -5.86 -1.20 -17.07
N VAL A 213 -7.10 -0.92 -17.50
CA VAL A 213 -7.88 -1.84 -18.33
C VAL A 213 -8.17 -1.30 -19.73
N LEU A 214 -8.32 0.01 -19.86
CA LEU A 214 -8.46 0.73 -21.13
C LEU A 214 -7.13 1.43 -21.46
N SER A 215 -6.90 1.74 -22.75
CA SER A 215 -5.77 2.61 -23.10
C SER A 215 -5.96 4.00 -22.50
N ALA A 216 -4.86 4.72 -22.24
CA ALA A 216 -4.91 6.09 -21.72
C ALA A 216 -5.83 6.99 -22.57
N ASP A 217 -5.75 6.90 -23.90
CA ASP A 217 -6.63 7.64 -24.82
C ASP A 217 -8.10 7.26 -24.70
N THR A 218 -8.40 5.96 -24.54
CA THR A 218 -9.78 5.49 -24.37
C THR A 218 -10.32 5.96 -23.02
N CYS A 219 -9.50 5.92 -21.99
CA CYS A 219 -9.86 6.38 -20.66
C CYS A 219 -10.12 7.89 -20.63
N GLU A 220 -9.31 8.68 -21.32
CA GLU A 220 -9.52 10.12 -21.47
C GLU A 220 -10.82 10.44 -22.23
N LYS A 221 -11.17 9.63 -23.24
CA LYS A 221 -12.48 9.75 -23.91
C LYS A 221 -13.62 9.48 -22.94
N VAL A 222 -13.54 8.40 -22.16
CA VAL A 222 -14.55 8.06 -21.13
C VAL A 222 -14.67 9.18 -20.10
N ARG A 223 -13.55 9.73 -19.64
CA ARG A 223 -13.51 10.88 -18.72
C ARG A 223 -14.21 12.10 -19.29
N LYS A 224 -13.88 12.51 -20.52
CA LYS A 224 -14.54 13.66 -21.19
C LYS A 224 -16.05 13.46 -21.33
N ILE A 225 -16.49 12.23 -21.61
CA ILE A 225 -17.92 11.89 -21.68
C ILE A 225 -18.53 12.00 -20.28
N ALA A 226 -17.91 11.38 -19.26
CA ALA A 226 -18.37 11.42 -17.87
C ALA A 226 -18.49 12.86 -17.35
N ASP A 227 -17.49 13.71 -17.57
CA ASP A 227 -17.48 15.12 -17.18
C ASP A 227 -18.61 15.90 -17.86
N LYS A 228 -18.84 15.68 -19.16
CA LYS A 228 -19.93 16.33 -19.91
C LYS A 228 -21.31 15.99 -19.34
N PHE A 229 -21.47 14.80 -18.78
CA PHE A 229 -22.71 14.32 -18.19
C PHE A 229 -22.71 14.40 -16.66
N SER A 230 -21.71 15.05 -16.05
CA SER A 230 -21.57 15.21 -14.60
C SER A 230 -21.60 13.88 -13.81
N VAL A 231 -21.06 12.82 -14.41
CA VAL A 231 -20.90 11.49 -13.76
C VAL A 231 -19.48 11.39 -13.22
N SER A 232 -19.31 10.98 -11.97
CA SER A 232 -17.98 10.89 -11.38
C SER A 232 -17.17 9.72 -11.96
N LEU A 233 -15.87 9.93 -12.18
CA LEU A 233 -14.99 8.86 -12.67
C LEU A 233 -14.92 7.66 -11.73
N THR A 234 -15.15 7.88 -10.42
CA THR A 234 -15.25 6.80 -9.41
C THR A 234 -16.39 5.84 -9.73
N GLU A 235 -17.56 6.35 -10.11
CA GLU A 235 -18.72 5.52 -10.46
C GLU A 235 -18.50 4.80 -11.79
N VAL A 236 -17.91 5.48 -12.77
CA VAL A 236 -17.54 4.85 -14.05
C VAL A 236 -16.54 3.71 -13.82
N ASN A 237 -15.53 3.92 -12.97
CA ASN A 237 -14.58 2.87 -12.58
C ASN A 237 -15.28 1.70 -11.88
N SER A 238 -16.30 1.96 -11.07
CA SER A 238 -17.12 0.90 -10.44
C SER A 238 -17.82 0.02 -11.48
N VAL A 239 -18.39 0.64 -12.53
CA VAL A 239 -19.03 -0.12 -13.62
C VAL A 239 -18.01 -0.90 -14.44
N ILE A 240 -16.85 -0.31 -14.76
CA ILE A 240 -15.76 -1.03 -15.43
C ILE A 240 -15.33 -2.24 -14.60
N ARG A 241 -15.14 -2.07 -13.29
CA ARG A 241 -14.82 -3.17 -12.36
C ARG A 241 -15.86 -4.28 -12.39
N SER A 242 -17.14 -3.92 -12.35
CA SER A 242 -18.24 -4.87 -12.41
C SER A 242 -18.25 -5.64 -13.74
N ALA A 243 -18.12 -4.95 -14.87
CA ALA A 243 -18.07 -5.57 -16.19
C ALA A 243 -16.89 -6.56 -16.31
N VAL A 244 -15.70 -6.16 -15.85
CA VAL A 244 -14.54 -7.06 -15.84
C VAL A 244 -14.77 -8.26 -14.91
N ALA A 245 -15.37 -8.07 -13.74
CA ALA A 245 -15.72 -9.16 -12.83
C ALA A 245 -16.73 -10.16 -13.43
N SER A 246 -17.60 -9.69 -14.33
CA SER A 246 -18.52 -10.52 -15.12
C SER A 246 -17.87 -11.19 -16.34
N GLY A 247 -16.55 -11.06 -16.53
CA GLY A 247 -15.80 -11.69 -17.61
C GLY A 247 -15.68 -10.86 -18.89
N VAL A 248 -16.07 -9.57 -18.87
CA VAL A 248 -15.88 -8.68 -20.01
C VAL A 248 -14.40 -8.26 -20.09
N THR A 249 -13.68 -8.80 -21.07
CA THR A 249 -12.23 -8.58 -21.23
C THR A 249 -11.87 -7.71 -22.45
N LYS A 250 -12.80 -7.51 -23.39
CA LYS A 250 -12.57 -6.71 -24.59
C LYS A 250 -12.67 -5.22 -24.28
N VAL A 251 -11.64 -4.47 -24.65
CA VAL A 251 -11.55 -3.00 -24.45
C VAL A 251 -12.77 -2.28 -25.03
N THR A 252 -13.23 -2.69 -26.21
CA THR A 252 -14.41 -2.09 -26.86
C THR A 252 -15.69 -2.31 -26.05
N ASP A 253 -15.84 -3.47 -25.42
CA ASP A 253 -17.05 -3.82 -24.68
C ASP A 253 -17.05 -3.12 -23.32
N LEU A 254 -15.88 -3.04 -22.67
CA LEU A 254 -15.71 -2.25 -21.45
C LEU A 254 -15.96 -0.76 -21.67
N TYR A 255 -15.49 -0.20 -22.78
CA TYR A 255 -15.80 1.16 -23.19
C TYR A 255 -17.32 1.35 -23.37
N LYS A 256 -17.99 0.42 -24.04
CA LYS A 256 -19.46 0.45 -24.20
C LYS A 256 -20.17 0.39 -22.85
N HIS A 257 -19.77 -0.50 -21.94
CA HIS A 257 -20.33 -0.56 -20.59
C HIS A 257 -20.19 0.76 -19.84
N ALA A 258 -18.99 1.36 -19.88
CA ALA A 258 -18.74 2.66 -19.24
C ALA A 258 -19.61 3.78 -19.83
N VAL A 259 -19.70 3.87 -21.16
CA VAL A 259 -20.50 4.92 -21.81
C VAL A 259 -21.99 4.70 -21.64
N ASN A 260 -22.48 3.46 -21.73
CA ASN A 260 -23.89 3.14 -21.49
C ASN A 260 -24.30 3.57 -20.09
N PHE A 261 -23.50 3.26 -19.07
CA PHE A 261 -23.77 3.70 -17.71
C PHE A 261 -23.85 5.23 -17.59
N ILE A 262 -22.93 5.96 -18.23
CA ILE A 262 -22.94 7.43 -18.20
C ILE A 262 -24.23 7.97 -18.83
N ILE A 263 -24.64 7.43 -19.98
CA ILE A 263 -25.87 7.82 -20.68
C ILE A 263 -27.10 7.48 -19.84
N GLU A 264 -27.17 6.26 -19.29
CA GLU A 264 -28.28 5.81 -18.45
C GLU A 264 -28.45 6.70 -17.22
N LYS A 265 -27.36 6.98 -16.49
CA LYS A 265 -27.38 7.84 -15.32
C LYS A 265 -27.80 9.28 -15.67
N TRP A 266 -27.34 9.79 -16.80
CA TRP A 266 -27.78 11.08 -17.31
C TRP A 266 -29.28 11.07 -17.62
N THR A 267 -29.80 10.05 -18.30
CA THR A 267 -31.25 9.94 -18.59
C THR A 267 -32.10 9.84 -17.34
N GLN A 268 -31.64 9.11 -16.30
CA GLN A 268 -32.34 9.01 -15.02
C GLN A 268 -32.41 10.36 -14.28
N SER A 269 -31.43 11.25 -14.50
CA SER A 269 -31.39 12.57 -13.87
C SER A 269 -32.50 13.51 -14.38
N PHE A 270 -33.16 13.18 -15.49
CA PHE A 270 -34.34 13.92 -15.97
C PHE A 270 -35.64 13.46 -15.33
N GLY A 271 -35.62 12.41 -14.49
CA GLY A 271 -36.79 11.82 -13.86
C GLY A 271 -37.75 11.15 -14.85
N ASP A 272 -38.61 10.27 -14.34
CA ASP A 272 -39.82 9.84 -15.04
C ASP A 272 -40.93 10.91 -14.95
N GLU A 273 -40.66 12.03 -14.25
CA GLU A 273 -41.58 13.14 -14.18
C GLU A 273 -41.71 13.76 -15.58
N PRO A 274 -42.91 13.82 -16.15
CA PRO A 274 -43.13 14.47 -17.43
C PRO A 274 -42.73 15.94 -17.26
N MET A 275 -41.51 16.28 -17.70
CA MET A 275 -41.10 17.67 -17.83
C MET A 275 -42.22 18.37 -18.58
N MET A 276 -42.88 19.32 -17.92
CA MET A 276 -44.07 20.05 -18.37
C MET A 276 -43.78 20.92 -19.60
N TYR A 277 -43.30 20.31 -20.68
CA TYR A 277 -43.27 20.90 -22.01
C TYR A 277 -44.58 20.55 -22.69
N LYS A 278 -45.50 21.52 -22.62
CA LYS A 278 -46.84 21.50 -23.20
C LYS A 278 -46.88 21.50 -24.74
N ARG A 279 -45.87 20.93 -25.42
CA ARG A 279 -45.81 20.85 -26.89
C ARG A 279 -45.38 19.45 -27.29
N SER A 280 -46.34 18.72 -27.85
CA SER A 280 -46.38 17.49 -28.67
C SER A 280 -45.11 16.87 -29.27
N ILE A 281 -43.93 17.04 -28.71
CA ILE A 281 -42.71 16.37 -29.15
C ILE A 281 -42.55 15.14 -28.27
N ASP A 282 -42.58 13.98 -28.91
CA ASP A 282 -42.36 12.69 -28.27
C ASP A 282 -40.98 12.68 -27.59
N GLN A 283 -40.96 12.64 -26.26
CA GLN A 283 -39.72 12.65 -25.48
C GLN A 283 -38.88 11.40 -25.75
N GLU A 284 -39.51 10.28 -26.08
CA GLU A 284 -38.79 9.06 -26.42
C GLU A 284 -38.08 9.22 -27.77
N GLU A 285 -38.70 9.91 -28.73
CA GLU A 285 -38.07 10.25 -30.01
C GLU A 285 -36.85 11.17 -29.84
N ILE A 286 -36.93 12.18 -28.95
CA ILE A 286 -35.77 13.04 -28.65
C ILE A 286 -34.67 12.23 -27.98
N LYS A 287 -35.00 11.43 -26.96
CA LYS A 287 -34.05 10.60 -26.22
C LYS A 287 -33.34 9.64 -27.16
N GLU A 288 -34.09 8.92 -28.00
CA GLU A 288 -33.52 8.04 -29.02
C GLU A 288 -32.68 8.79 -30.04
N THR A 289 -33.09 10.00 -30.46
CA THR A 289 -32.34 10.81 -31.43
C THR A 289 -31.04 11.30 -30.84
N VAL A 290 -31.03 11.74 -29.58
CA VAL A 290 -29.83 12.17 -28.86
C VAL A 290 -28.91 10.98 -28.63
N VAL A 291 -29.43 9.84 -28.18
CA VAL A 291 -28.66 8.60 -28.02
C VAL A 291 -28.05 8.17 -29.36
N ARG A 292 -28.83 8.16 -30.45
CA ARG A 292 -28.33 7.87 -31.80
C ARG A 292 -27.28 8.87 -32.27
N ALA A 293 -27.45 10.16 -32.00
CA ALA A 293 -26.48 11.19 -32.34
C ALA A 293 -25.18 11.02 -31.55
N VAL A 294 -25.27 10.70 -30.26
CA VAL A 294 -24.12 10.37 -29.41
C VAL A 294 -23.40 9.15 -29.95
N TRP A 295 -24.11 8.07 -30.29
CA TRP A 295 -23.51 6.89 -30.91
C TRP A 295 -22.85 7.19 -32.25
N ARG A 296 -23.48 7.98 -33.13
CA ARG A 296 -22.85 8.40 -34.41
C ARG A 296 -21.57 9.21 -34.18
N ILE A 297 -21.58 10.13 -33.22
CA ILE A 297 -20.39 10.91 -32.85
C ILE A 297 -19.32 9.99 -32.27
N MET A 298 -19.71 9.02 -31.44
CA MET A 298 -18.78 8.02 -30.91
C MET A 298 -18.19 7.16 -32.03
N ASP A 299 -18.96 6.68 -33.00
CA ASP A 299 -18.42 5.89 -34.10
C ASP A 299 -17.43 6.68 -34.97
N VAL A 300 -17.60 8.01 -35.04
CA VAL A 300 -16.67 8.92 -35.73
C VAL A 300 -15.40 9.18 -34.91
N ILE A 301 -15.52 9.38 -33.59
CA ILE A 301 -14.39 9.71 -32.68
C ILE A 301 -13.63 8.46 -32.24
N THR A 302 -14.27 7.30 -32.28
CA THR A 302 -13.70 5.98 -32.09
C THR A 302 -13.79 5.26 -33.44
N PRO A 303 -12.96 5.64 -34.44
CA PRO A 303 -12.84 4.81 -35.64
C PRO A 303 -12.55 3.37 -35.18
N PRO A 304 -13.07 2.35 -35.89
CA PRO A 304 -12.89 0.97 -35.48
C PRO A 304 -11.42 0.78 -35.15
N LEU A 305 -11.13 0.34 -33.91
CA LEU A 305 -9.79 -0.05 -33.48
C LEU A 305 -9.35 -1.15 -34.44
N LYS A 306 -8.83 -0.77 -35.60
CA LYS A 306 -8.39 -1.67 -36.66
C LYS A 306 -7.22 -2.42 -36.06
N ASN A 307 -7.51 -3.60 -35.53
CA ASN A 307 -6.60 -4.67 -35.16
C ASN A 307 -5.18 -4.17 -34.86
N ALA A 308 -5.01 -3.48 -33.73
CA ALA A 308 -3.70 -3.47 -33.09
C ALA A 308 -3.45 -4.92 -32.69
N ASN A 309 -2.69 -5.63 -33.50
CA ASN A 309 -2.27 -7.00 -33.29
C ASN A 309 -1.37 -7.00 -32.05
N ILE A 310 -1.96 -7.16 -30.86
CA ILE A 310 -1.22 -7.36 -29.62
C ILE A 310 -0.85 -8.85 -29.57
N ASN A 311 0.14 -9.22 -30.38
CA ASN A 311 0.95 -10.40 -30.13
C ASN A 311 2.07 -9.95 -29.18
N GLY A 312 1.86 -10.20 -27.90
CA GLY A 312 2.81 -10.00 -26.81
C GLY A 312 2.37 -10.82 -25.60
#